data_AF-A0A6L7F469-F1
#
_entry.id   AF-A0A6L7F469-F1
#
_cell.length_a   1.000
_cell.length_b   1.000
_cell.length_c   1.000
_cell.angle_alpha   90.00
_cell.angle_beta   90.00
_cell.angle_gamma   90.00
#
_symmetry.space_group_name_H-M   'P 1'
#
loop_
_entity.id
_entity.type
_entity.pdbx_description
1 polymer ?
#
loop_
_entity_poly.entity_id
_entity_poly.type
_entity_poly.pdbx_seq_one_letter_code
_entity_poly.pdbx_strand_id
1 'polypeptide(L)'
;MDLLLERGLICEWWRNAKTITPTQVAAKLTDQALEDHLDNYSAVHSTTPFISLTAGVRMRTARARGYGTNRVVSAQRTALTYATRNYTTDGHIFAGWVPVLPHSDVALQSFAEEVRDLNQYAPFRRFHGQGEVTAKIQVPTTQLAWLERWDLTARPPGSKARRARPVQQWLNPRFVAPDGHAAIREVL
;
A
#
# COMPACT_ATOMS: atom_id res chain seq x y z
N MET A 1 -20.25 2.59 5.24
CA MET A 1 -19.68 1.22 5.30
C MET A 1 -19.73 0.57 3.91
N ASP A 2 -19.84 1.39 2.85
CA ASP A 2 -20.03 0.96 1.44
C ASP A 2 -18.72 0.87 0.66
N LEU A 3 -17.63 1.41 1.23
CA LEU A 3 -16.30 1.49 0.62
C LEU A 3 -15.72 0.11 0.29
N LEU A 4 -15.91 -0.88 1.16
CA LEU A 4 -15.50 -2.27 0.87
C LEU A 4 -16.40 -2.91 -0.19
N LEU A 5 -17.68 -2.56 -0.28
CA LEU A 5 -18.65 -3.34 -1.04
C LEU A 5 -18.85 -2.81 -2.47
N GLU A 6 -18.62 -1.54 -2.76
CA GLU A 6 -18.98 -1.00 -4.09
C GLU A 6 -17.82 -0.97 -5.10
N ARG A 7 -16.67 -0.42 -4.72
CA ARG A 7 -15.59 -0.11 -5.69
C ARG A 7 -14.19 -0.50 -5.23
N GLY A 8 -14.02 -0.96 -3.99
CA GLY A 8 -12.70 -1.21 -3.41
C GLY A 8 -11.93 0.09 -3.16
N LEU A 9 -10.60 0.03 -3.24
CA LEU A 9 -9.75 1.22 -3.12
C LEU A 9 -9.62 1.88 -4.48
N ILE A 10 -9.74 3.20 -4.55
CA ILE A 10 -9.48 3.98 -5.76
C ILE A 10 -8.45 5.06 -5.45
N CYS A 11 -7.62 5.39 -6.45
CA CYS A 11 -6.62 6.45 -6.34
C CYS A 11 -7.29 7.82 -6.12
N GLU A 12 -6.52 8.75 -5.55
CA GLU A 12 -7.00 10.09 -5.25
C GLU A 12 -7.41 10.86 -6.51
N TRP A 13 -6.69 10.66 -7.61
CA TRP A 13 -7.06 11.23 -8.91
C TRP A 13 -8.48 10.84 -9.33
N TRP A 14 -8.84 9.55 -9.27
CA TRP A 14 -10.19 9.11 -9.62
C TRP A 14 -11.23 9.63 -8.60
N ARG A 15 -10.91 9.63 -7.30
CA ARG A 15 -11.80 10.23 -6.27
C ARG A 15 -12.17 11.68 -6.58
N ASN A 16 -11.20 12.45 -7.09
CA ASN A 16 -11.38 13.85 -7.42
C ASN A 16 -12.06 14.05 -8.78
N ALA A 17 -11.64 13.30 -9.81
CA ALA A 17 -12.20 13.39 -11.15
C ALA A 17 -13.64 12.87 -11.26
N LYS A 18 -14.09 12.02 -10.32
CA LYS A 18 -15.38 11.29 -10.29
C LYS A 18 -15.55 10.25 -11.39
N THR A 19 -15.17 10.59 -12.62
CA THR A 19 -15.18 9.73 -13.79
C THR A 19 -13.84 9.85 -14.51
N ILE A 20 -13.34 8.72 -15.00
CA ILE A 20 -12.10 8.64 -15.80
C ILE A 20 -12.38 7.80 -17.05
N THR A 21 -11.71 8.13 -18.16
CA THR A 21 -11.82 7.38 -19.42
C THR A 21 -10.56 6.55 -19.68
N PRO A 22 -10.63 5.50 -20.53
CA PRO A 22 -9.44 4.73 -20.90
C PRO A 22 -8.31 5.60 -21.48
N THR A 23 -8.63 6.59 -22.30
CA THR A 23 -7.64 7.54 -22.85
C THR A 23 -6.95 8.34 -21.74
N GLN A 24 -7.69 8.78 -20.73
CA GLN A 24 -7.10 9.49 -19.59
C GLN A 24 -6.22 8.58 -18.74
N VAL A 25 -6.63 7.32 -18.55
CA VAL A 25 -5.83 6.32 -17.83
C VAL A 25 -4.49 6.10 -18.54
N ALA A 26 -4.52 5.86 -19.86
CA ALA A 26 -3.31 5.68 -20.67
C ALA A 26 -2.38 6.90 -20.60
N ALA A 27 -2.93 8.12 -20.56
CA ALA A 27 -2.14 9.35 -20.43
C ALA A 27 -1.57 9.58 -19.03
N LYS A 28 -2.18 8.99 -17.98
CA LYS A 28 -1.78 9.18 -16.57
C LYS A 28 -0.81 8.13 -16.07
N LEU A 29 -0.92 6.89 -16.55
CA LEU A 29 -0.05 5.79 -16.16
C LEU A 29 1.27 5.86 -16.92
N THR A 30 2.17 6.72 -16.45
CA THR A 30 3.52 6.92 -17.01
C THR A 30 4.60 6.70 -15.95
N ASP A 31 5.81 6.36 -16.38
CA ASP A 31 6.97 6.21 -15.48
C ASP A 31 7.23 7.48 -14.68
N GLN A 32 7.09 8.66 -15.31
CA GLN A 32 7.23 9.94 -14.62
C GLN A 32 6.20 10.12 -13.52
N ALA A 33 4.94 9.74 -13.76
CA ALA A 33 3.90 9.83 -12.74
C ALA A 33 4.17 8.88 -11.57
N LEU A 34 4.75 7.71 -11.83
CA LEU A 34 5.18 6.78 -10.79
C LEU A 34 6.33 7.38 -9.98
N GLU A 35 7.33 7.93 -10.65
CA GLU A 35 8.45 8.59 -9.99
C GLU A 35 7.99 9.76 -9.11
N ASP A 36 7.11 10.62 -9.62
CA ASP A 36 6.53 11.73 -8.87
C ASP A 36 5.73 11.23 -7.66
N HIS A 37 4.98 10.13 -7.83
CA HIS A 37 4.25 9.51 -6.71
C HIS A 37 5.19 9.03 -5.60
N LEU A 38 6.36 8.49 -5.96
CA LEU A 38 7.32 7.93 -5.01
C LEU A 38 8.20 9.00 -4.34
N ASP A 39 8.67 9.99 -5.10
CA ASP A 39 9.67 10.97 -4.62
C ASP A 39 9.10 12.35 -4.36
N ASN A 40 7.99 12.71 -5.02
CA ASN A 40 7.39 14.04 -4.96
C ASN A 40 5.90 13.99 -4.58
N TYR A 41 5.52 13.02 -3.71
CA TYR A 41 4.13 12.78 -3.34
C TYR A 41 3.41 14.05 -2.87
N SER A 42 4.06 14.96 -2.14
CA SER A 42 3.46 16.21 -1.68
C SER A 42 2.98 17.13 -2.82
N ALA A 43 3.57 17.03 -4.02
CA ALA A 43 3.13 17.80 -5.18
C ALA A 43 1.99 17.11 -5.94
N VAL A 44 1.90 15.78 -5.87
CA VAL A 44 0.98 14.98 -6.69
C VAL A 44 -0.08 14.21 -5.91
N HIS A 45 -0.15 14.33 -4.58
CA HIS A 45 -1.03 13.50 -3.74
C HIS A 45 -2.50 13.54 -4.16
N SER A 46 -2.97 14.65 -4.73
CA SER A 46 -4.36 14.84 -5.19
C SER A 46 -4.62 14.39 -6.64
N THR A 47 -3.56 14.13 -7.41
CA THR A 47 -3.61 13.90 -8.86
C THR A 47 -2.88 12.65 -9.33
N THR A 48 -2.23 11.93 -8.41
CA THR A 48 -1.55 10.66 -8.68
C THR A 48 -2.57 9.58 -9.05
N PRO A 49 -2.31 8.79 -10.12
CA PRO A 49 -3.12 7.63 -10.48
C PRO A 49 -2.79 6.39 -9.63
N PHE A 50 -1.89 6.51 -8.65
CA PHE A 50 -1.37 5.40 -7.89
C PHE A 50 -1.93 5.34 -6.46
N ILE A 51 -1.89 4.14 -5.88
CA ILE A 51 -2.29 3.84 -4.51
C ILE A 51 -1.07 3.21 -3.83
N SER A 52 -0.52 3.87 -2.81
CA SER A 52 0.56 3.29 -1.99
C SER A 52 0.00 2.19 -1.10
N LEU A 53 0.58 1.00 -1.24
CA LEU A 53 0.35 -0.17 -0.40
C LEU A 53 1.67 -0.59 0.24
N THR A 54 1.61 -1.52 1.19
CA THR A 54 2.81 -2.13 1.78
C THR A 54 2.62 -3.63 1.88
N ALA A 55 3.60 -4.38 1.39
CA ALA A 55 3.73 -5.81 1.60
C ALA A 55 4.66 -6.13 2.78
N GLY A 56 5.18 -5.11 3.48
CA GLY A 56 6.28 -5.28 4.42
C GLY A 56 7.58 -5.68 3.73
N VAL A 57 8.65 -5.73 4.50
CA VAL A 57 9.97 -6.09 3.98
C VAL A 57 10.82 -6.81 5.02
N ARG A 58 11.56 -7.81 4.55
CA ARG A 58 12.65 -8.43 5.29
C ARG A 58 13.96 -7.96 4.67
N MET A 59 14.75 -7.25 5.46
CA MET A 59 16.02 -6.67 5.03
C MET A 59 17.15 -7.14 5.95
N ARG A 60 18.37 -7.21 5.42
CA ARG A 60 19.55 -7.53 6.23
C ARG A 60 20.19 -6.25 6.75
N THR A 61 20.43 -6.17 8.05
CA THR A 61 21.11 -5.01 8.63
C THR A 61 22.60 -5.02 8.25
N ALA A 62 23.14 -3.91 7.78
CA ALA A 62 24.59 -3.80 7.60
C ALA A 62 25.28 -3.66 8.96
N ARG A 63 26.35 -4.44 9.21
CA ARG A 63 27.26 -4.24 10.34
C ARG A 63 28.68 -4.09 9.82
N ALA A 64 29.47 -3.22 10.44
CA ALA A 64 30.83 -2.90 10.01
C ALA A 64 31.83 -4.07 10.03
N ARG A 65 31.50 -5.22 10.65
CA ARG A 65 32.44 -6.35 10.86
C ARG A 65 31.82 -7.77 10.76
N GLY A 66 30.73 -7.99 10.02
CA GLY A 66 30.23 -9.37 9.85
C GLY A 66 28.78 -9.50 9.37
N TYR A 67 28.22 -10.71 9.58
CA TYR A 67 26.88 -11.10 9.16
C TYR A 67 25.78 -10.25 9.82
N GLY A 68 25.07 -9.48 9.01
CA GLY A 68 23.88 -8.75 9.41
C GLY A 68 22.75 -9.64 9.93
N THR A 69 21.91 -9.11 10.82
CA THR A 69 20.67 -9.77 11.24
C THR A 69 19.54 -9.44 10.28
N ASN A 70 18.60 -10.37 10.09
CA ASN A 70 17.36 -10.08 9.39
C ASN A 70 16.50 -9.15 10.26
N ARG A 71 16.12 -8.01 9.69
CA ARG A 71 15.13 -7.10 10.24
C ARG A 71 13.86 -7.24 9.42
N VAL A 72 12.76 -7.42 10.13
CA VAL A 72 11.41 -7.47 9.55
C VAL A 72 10.72 -6.15 9.83
N VAL A 73 10.14 -5.58 8.78
CA VAL A 73 9.20 -4.45 8.84
C VAL A 73 7.86 -4.99 8.38
N SER A 74 6.94 -5.19 9.33
CA SER A 74 5.61 -5.73 9.07
C SER A 74 4.76 -4.77 8.22
N ALA A 75 4.05 -5.33 7.24
CA ALA A 75 3.06 -4.61 6.43
C ALA A 75 2.02 -3.91 7.30
N GLN A 76 1.41 -4.63 8.24
CA GLN A 76 0.37 -4.09 9.14
C GLN A 76 0.91 -2.91 9.96
N ARG A 77 2.13 -3.04 10.51
CA ARG A 77 2.73 -1.96 11.30
C ARG A 77 3.02 -0.72 10.47
N THR A 78 3.53 -0.90 9.24
CA THR A 78 3.74 0.20 8.30
C THR A 78 2.41 0.86 7.96
N ALA A 79 1.43 0.08 7.50
CA ALA A 79 0.10 0.57 7.13
C ALA A 79 -0.56 1.34 8.28
N LEU A 80 -0.51 0.81 9.50
CA LEU A 80 -1.03 1.47 10.68
C LEU A 80 -0.36 2.81 10.94
N THR A 81 0.97 2.86 10.83
CA THR A 81 1.75 4.09 11.06
C THR A 81 1.34 5.18 10.07
N TYR A 82 1.10 4.84 8.79
CA TYR A 82 0.62 5.81 7.80
C TYR A 82 -0.83 6.20 8.01
N ALA A 83 -1.72 5.22 8.19
CA ALA A 83 -3.16 5.43 8.36
C ALA A 83 -3.50 6.33 9.56
N THR A 84 -2.64 6.35 10.58
CA THR A 84 -2.87 7.07 11.84
C THR A 84 -1.95 8.27 12.04
N ARG A 85 -1.23 8.70 10.99
CA ARG A 85 -0.20 9.75 11.07
C ARG A 85 0.72 9.53 12.29
N ASN A 86 1.38 8.38 12.32
CA ASN A 86 2.23 7.94 13.41
C ASN A 86 1.50 7.89 14.77
N TYR A 87 0.33 7.26 14.80
CA TYR A 87 -0.50 7.06 15.99
C TYR A 87 -1.05 8.35 16.62
N THR A 88 -1.16 9.43 15.86
CA THR A 88 -1.69 10.73 16.33
C THR A 88 -3.13 10.97 15.93
N THR A 89 -3.65 10.24 14.95
CA THR A 89 -5.04 10.33 14.48
C THR A 89 -5.66 8.95 14.37
N ASP A 90 -6.98 8.89 14.30
CA ASP A 90 -7.69 7.67 13.93
C ASP A 90 -7.33 7.27 12.50
N GLY A 91 -7.55 6.01 12.15
CA GLY A 91 -7.15 5.46 10.86
C GLY A 91 -7.86 4.17 10.48
N HIS A 92 -7.72 3.80 9.21
CA HIS A 92 -8.26 2.58 8.65
C HIS A 92 -7.16 1.79 7.94
N ILE A 93 -7.19 0.47 8.07
CA ILE A 93 -6.27 -0.43 7.36
C ILE A 93 -7.11 -1.37 6.50
N PHE A 94 -6.70 -1.50 5.24
CA PHE A 94 -7.25 -2.50 4.32
C PHE A 94 -6.19 -3.57 4.10
N ALA A 95 -6.60 -4.83 4.15
CA ALA A 95 -5.75 -5.95 3.78
C ALA A 95 -6.28 -6.62 2.52
N GLY A 96 -5.38 -7.11 1.70
CA GLY A 96 -5.71 -7.72 0.42
C GLY A 96 -4.46 -8.20 -0.30
N TRP A 97 -4.62 -8.50 -1.58
CA TRP A 97 -3.53 -8.85 -2.48
C TRP A 97 -3.58 -8.02 -3.75
N VAL A 98 -2.44 -7.86 -4.41
CA VAL A 98 -2.34 -7.29 -5.76
C VAL A 98 -1.34 -8.13 -6.56
N PRO A 99 -1.58 -8.40 -7.85
CA PRO A 99 -0.61 -9.09 -8.68
C PRO A 99 0.54 -8.13 -9.03
N VAL A 100 1.76 -8.66 -9.11
CA VAL A 100 2.96 -7.92 -9.51
C VAL A 100 3.65 -8.67 -10.64
N LEU A 101 4.29 -7.93 -11.55
CA LEU A 101 5.13 -8.50 -12.60
C LEU A 101 6.58 -8.64 -12.12
N PRO A 102 7.39 -9.51 -12.75
CA PRO A 102 8.83 -9.60 -12.48
C PRO A 102 9.64 -8.43 -13.09
N HIS A 103 8.98 -7.49 -13.76
CA HIS A 103 9.53 -6.27 -14.34
C HIS A 103 8.48 -5.15 -14.25
N SER A 104 8.94 -3.90 -14.31
CA SER A 104 8.06 -2.72 -14.32
C SER A 104 7.31 -2.61 -15.65
N ASP A 105 6.00 -2.38 -15.59
CA ASP A 105 5.17 -2.03 -16.75
C ASP A 105 4.02 -1.11 -16.29
N VAL A 106 4.31 0.19 -16.19
CA VAL A 106 3.39 1.16 -15.61
C VAL A 106 2.08 1.27 -16.38
N ALA A 107 2.13 1.07 -17.69
CA ALA A 107 0.95 1.13 -18.56
C ALA A 107 -0.02 -0.03 -18.31
N LEU A 108 0.48 -1.19 -17.88
CA LEU A 108 -0.35 -2.36 -17.58
C LEU A 108 -1.06 -2.22 -16.23
N GLN A 109 -2.24 -1.58 -16.27
CA GLN A 109 -3.06 -1.22 -15.10
C GLN A 109 -3.31 -2.37 -14.11
N SER A 110 -3.49 -3.59 -14.61
CA SER A 110 -3.88 -4.73 -13.78
C SER A 110 -2.82 -5.20 -12.79
N PHE A 111 -1.55 -4.80 -12.97
CA PHE A 111 -0.44 -5.21 -12.12
C PHE A 111 0.11 -4.02 -11.34
N ALA A 112 0.38 -4.24 -10.05
CA ALA A 112 1.05 -3.28 -9.20
C ALA A 112 2.57 -3.30 -9.42
N GLU A 113 3.23 -2.20 -9.02
CA GLU A 113 4.68 -2.06 -9.07
C GLU A 113 5.31 -2.48 -7.74
N GLU A 114 6.25 -3.43 -7.78
CA GLU A 114 7.01 -3.89 -6.62
C GLU A 114 8.21 -2.97 -6.36
N VAL A 115 7.96 -1.73 -5.91
CA VAL A 115 8.99 -0.67 -5.75
C VAL A 115 10.11 -1.06 -4.76
N ARG A 116 9.86 -2.04 -3.90
CA ARG A 116 10.85 -2.66 -3.01
C ARG A 116 11.84 -3.60 -3.71
N ASP A 117 11.63 -4.00 -4.96
CA ASP A 117 12.56 -4.85 -5.69
C ASP A 117 13.68 -3.99 -6.28
N LEU A 118 14.88 -4.07 -5.68
CA LEU A 118 16.05 -3.32 -6.13
C LEU A 118 16.55 -3.73 -7.51
N ASN A 119 16.15 -4.90 -8.03
CA ASN A 119 16.47 -5.27 -9.41
C ASN A 119 15.60 -4.51 -10.42
N GLN A 120 14.42 -4.05 -10.00
CA GLN A 120 13.49 -3.28 -10.84
C GLN A 120 13.67 -1.77 -10.59
N TYR A 121 13.83 -1.37 -9.33
CA TYR A 121 13.93 0.03 -8.90
C TYR A 121 15.23 0.27 -8.14
N ALA A 122 16.35 0.28 -8.88
CA ALA A 122 17.69 0.42 -8.33
C ALA A 122 18.01 1.76 -7.63
N PRO A 123 17.47 2.93 -8.06
CA PRO A 123 17.73 4.18 -7.38
C PRO A 123 17.29 4.14 -5.91
N PHE A 124 18.05 4.80 -5.05
CA PHE A 124 17.68 4.92 -3.64
C PHE A 124 16.35 5.67 -3.50
N ARG A 125 15.37 5.04 -2.83
CA ARG A 125 14.08 5.64 -2.47
C ARG A 125 13.93 5.68 -0.96
N ARG A 126 13.51 6.82 -0.41
CA ARG A 126 13.39 7.04 1.05
C ARG A 126 12.52 6.00 1.76
N PHE A 127 11.45 5.54 1.10
CA PHE A 127 10.45 4.64 1.67
C PHE A 127 10.62 3.18 1.26
N HIS A 128 11.69 2.85 0.54
CA HIS A 128 11.98 1.48 0.11
C HIS A 128 11.96 0.47 1.28
N GLY A 129 12.48 0.89 2.44
CA GLY A 129 12.52 0.06 3.65
C GLY A 129 11.17 -0.23 4.32
N GLN A 130 10.07 0.22 3.74
CA GLN A 130 8.72 -0.01 4.22
C GLN A 130 7.98 -1.09 3.42
N GLY A 131 8.64 -1.67 2.40
CA GLY A 131 8.03 -2.68 1.54
C GLY A 131 6.92 -2.12 0.67
N GLU A 132 7.13 -0.92 0.12
CA GLU A 132 6.14 -0.25 -0.72
C GLU A 132 5.83 -1.06 -1.98
N VAL A 133 4.53 -1.15 -2.27
CA VAL A 133 3.96 -1.72 -3.50
C VAL A 133 2.94 -0.70 -3.99
N THR A 134 2.94 -0.41 -5.29
CA THR A 134 2.13 0.67 -5.84
C THR A 134 1.08 0.11 -6.78
N ALA A 135 -0.18 0.12 -6.36
CA ALA A 135 -1.29 -0.27 -7.22
C ALA A 135 -1.73 0.90 -8.12
N LYS A 136 -2.32 0.57 -9.27
CA LYS A 136 -2.72 1.54 -10.30
C LYS A 136 -4.23 1.69 -10.32
N ILE A 137 -4.71 2.93 -10.23
CA ILE A 137 -6.10 3.35 -10.37
C ILE A 137 -7.06 2.80 -9.30
N GLN A 138 -7.10 1.49 -9.12
CA GLN A 138 -8.02 0.78 -8.25
C GLN A 138 -7.44 -0.54 -7.74
N VAL A 139 -7.75 -0.86 -6.48
CA VAL A 139 -7.70 -2.24 -5.95
C VAL A 139 -9.13 -2.73 -5.82
N PRO A 140 -9.62 -3.61 -6.71
CA PRO A 140 -10.96 -4.16 -6.66
C PRO A 140 -11.36 -4.71 -5.30
N THR A 141 -12.65 -4.59 -4.96
CA THR A 141 -13.23 -5.19 -3.76
C THR A 141 -12.89 -6.68 -3.62
N THR A 142 -12.89 -7.44 -4.71
CA THR A 142 -12.57 -8.87 -4.69
C THR A 142 -11.16 -9.19 -4.23
N GLN A 143 -10.25 -8.20 -4.28
CA GLN A 143 -8.87 -8.34 -3.81
C GLN A 143 -8.67 -7.93 -2.35
N LEU A 144 -9.67 -7.33 -1.70
CA LEU A 144 -9.61 -6.86 -0.32
C LEU A 144 -10.23 -7.91 0.61
N ALA A 145 -9.46 -8.47 1.53
CA ALA A 145 -9.91 -9.49 2.47
C ALA A 145 -10.72 -8.89 3.63
N TRP A 146 -10.24 -7.79 4.19
CA TRP A 146 -10.87 -7.15 5.36
C TRP A 146 -10.45 -5.69 5.53
N LEU A 147 -11.20 -5.00 6.39
CA LEU A 147 -10.95 -3.63 6.86
C LEU A 147 -10.87 -3.62 8.38
N GLU A 148 -9.93 -2.87 8.92
CA GLU A 148 -9.84 -2.54 10.35
C GLU A 148 -10.02 -1.05 10.57
N ARG A 149 -10.78 -0.67 11.60
CA ARG A 149 -10.84 0.70 12.12
C ARG A 149 -10.04 0.81 13.42
N TRP A 150 -9.28 1.88 13.53
CA TRP A 150 -8.41 2.19 14.67
C TRP A 150 -8.77 3.56 15.24
N ASP A 151 -9.30 3.58 16.46
CA ASP A 151 -9.60 4.82 17.19
C ASP A 151 -8.50 5.06 18.23
N LEU A 152 -7.67 6.07 17.96
CA LEU A 152 -6.54 6.47 18.80
C LEU A 152 -6.82 7.78 19.54
N THR A 153 -7.75 8.61 19.05
CA THR A 153 -8.13 9.89 19.67
C THR A 153 -8.93 9.70 20.95
N ALA A 154 -9.65 8.58 21.10
CA ALA A 154 -10.40 8.21 22.30
C ALA A 154 -9.53 7.71 23.47
N ARG A 155 -8.19 7.77 23.34
CA ARG A 155 -7.28 7.18 24.32
C ARG A 155 -6.98 8.13 25.48
N PRO A 156 -6.90 7.62 26.72
CA PRO A 156 -6.45 8.41 27.85
C PRO A 156 -5.04 8.98 27.61
N PRO A 157 -4.79 10.24 28.03
CA PRO A 157 -3.45 10.82 28.03
C PRO A 157 -2.45 9.89 28.73
N GLY A 158 -1.29 9.65 28.11
CA GLY A 158 -0.23 8.79 28.66
C GLY A 158 -0.30 7.30 28.29
N SER A 159 -1.34 6.86 27.57
CA SER A 159 -1.38 5.49 27.04
C SER A 159 -0.32 5.29 25.93
N LYS A 160 0.52 4.25 26.05
CA LYS A 160 1.53 3.95 25.02
C LYS A 160 0.83 3.50 23.73
N ALA A 161 0.98 4.29 22.67
CA ALA A 161 0.47 4.01 21.31
C ALA A 161 0.70 2.55 20.85
N ARG A 162 1.84 1.95 21.24
CA ARG A 162 2.26 0.58 20.93
C ARG A 162 1.30 -0.56 21.36
N ARG A 163 0.29 -0.31 22.20
CA ARG A 163 -0.75 -1.31 22.55
C ARG A 163 -2.11 -1.02 21.91
N ALA A 164 -2.13 -0.29 20.81
CA ALA A 164 -3.34 -0.15 19.99
C ALA A 164 -3.82 -1.50 19.47
N ARG A 165 -5.15 -1.69 19.52
CA ARG A 165 -5.88 -2.77 18.87
C ARG A 165 -6.94 -2.12 17.99
N PRO A 166 -7.34 -2.75 16.88
CA PRO A 166 -8.48 -2.27 16.11
C PRO A 166 -9.72 -2.27 17.01
N VAL A 167 -10.54 -1.23 16.89
CA VAL A 167 -11.84 -1.17 17.57
C VAL A 167 -12.89 -1.98 16.85
N GLN A 168 -12.72 -2.16 15.54
CA GLN A 168 -13.64 -2.90 14.71
C GLN A 168 -12.91 -3.51 13.52
N GLN A 169 -13.33 -4.70 13.10
CA GLN A 169 -12.87 -5.38 11.91
C GLN A 169 -14.08 -5.88 11.12
N TRP A 170 -14.02 -5.73 9.80
CA TRP A 170 -15.04 -6.24 8.88
C TRP A 170 -14.39 -7.16 7.86
N LEU A 171 -14.92 -8.37 7.76
CA LEU A 171 -14.55 -9.32 6.70
C LEU A 171 -15.31 -8.99 5.43
N ASN A 172 -14.66 -9.13 4.28
CA ASN A 172 -15.28 -8.91 2.99
C ASN A 172 -15.80 -10.24 2.41
N PRO A 173 -17.12 -10.45 2.29
CA PRO A 173 -17.68 -11.68 1.73
C PRO A 173 -17.43 -11.83 0.22
N ARG A 174 -16.98 -10.78 -0.47
CA ARG A 174 -16.63 -10.80 -1.90
C ARG A 174 -15.15 -11.07 -2.15
N PHE A 175 -14.36 -11.28 -1.10
CA PHE A 175 -12.95 -11.57 -1.22
C PHE A 175 -12.72 -12.88 -2.00
N VAL A 176 -11.80 -12.83 -2.95
CA VAL A 176 -11.31 -13.97 -3.70
C VAL A 176 -9.85 -14.15 -3.30
N ALA A 177 -9.51 -15.30 -2.72
CA ALA A 177 -8.12 -15.60 -2.35
C ALA A 177 -7.22 -15.65 -3.60
N PRO A 178 -5.92 -15.29 -3.48
CA PRO A 178 -4.98 -15.38 -4.60
C PRO A 178 -4.57 -16.83 -4.92
N ASP A 179 -5.02 -17.81 -4.12
CA ASP A 179 -4.70 -19.23 -4.28
C ASP A 179 -5.06 -19.72 -5.70
N GLY A 180 -4.08 -20.30 -6.39
CA GLY A 180 -4.23 -20.82 -7.75
C GLY A 180 -3.92 -19.84 -8.88
N HIS A 181 -3.62 -18.57 -8.59
CA HIS A 181 -3.35 -17.55 -9.61
C HIS A 181 -1.90 -17.05 -9.69
N ALA A 182 -1.04 -17.31 -8.69
CA ALA A 182 0.38 -16.90 -8.69
C ALA A 182 1.22 -17.57 -7.59
N ALA A 183 2.54 -17.39 -7.65
CA ALA A 183 3.43 -17.64 -6.51
C ALA A 183 3.21 -16.56 -5.44
N ILE A 184 2.53 -16.93 -4.33
CA ILE A 184 2.23 -16.01 -3.23
C ILE A 184 3.54 -15.66 -2.49
N ARG A 185 3.85 -14.37 -2.40
CA ARG A 185 4.97 -13.85 -1.59
C ARG A 185 4.44 -13.24 -0.31
N GLU A 186 4.26 -14.06 0.73
CA GLU A 186 3.99 -13.55 2.07
C GLU A 186 5.28 -12.99 2.69
N VAL A 187 5.18 -11.80 3.29
CA VAL A 187 6.23 -11.32 4.19
C VAL A 187 5.61 -11.13 5.57
N LEU A 188 5.79 -12.16 6.40
CA LEU A 188 5.49 -12.19 7.83
C LEU A 188 6.02 -10.92 8.54
#